data_AF-D0SR74-F1
#
_entry.id   AF-D0SR74-F1
#
_cell.length_a   1.000
_cell.length_b   1.000
_cell.length_c   1.000
_cell.angle_alpha   90.00
_cell.angle_beta   90.00
_cell.angle_gamma   90.00
#
_symmetry.space_group_name_H-M   'P 1'
#
loop_
_entity.id
_entity.type
_entity.pdbx_description
1 polymer ?
#
loop_
_entity_poly.entity_id
_entity_poly.type
_entity_poly.pdbx_seq_one_letter_code
_entity_poly.pdbx_strand_id
1 'polypeptide(L)'
;MFNAEIPKDVELPSSKKLIKSTVIAAVSAIVVLVTWVMPAEYAIDPTGVGKVLGLTKMGEIKQSLAAESVNGMGESSQIPSVTTANSSVAQAAVPDESSNTMPAIKKESISIELKPNQATEVKLAMPKDASVTFDWKSSGGGLNYDTHG
;
A
#
# COMPACT_ATOMS: atom_id res chain seq x y z
N MET A 1 -46.15 -53.44 21.65
CA MET A 1 -44.70 -53.21 21.82
C MET A 1 -44.36 -52.01 20.95
N PHE A 2 -44.07 -50.85 21.57
CA PHE A 2 -43.80 -49.62 20.83
C PHE A 2 -42.32 -49.60 20.42
N ASN A 3 -42.03 -49.96 19.18
CA ASN A 3 -40.74 -49.69 18.57
C ASN A 3 -40.75 -48.23 18.12
N ALA A 4 -40.13 -47.34 18.91
CA ALA A 4 -39.90 -45.97 18.50
C ALA A 4 -38.76 -45.95 17.47
N GLU A 5 -39.10 -45.79 16.19
CA GLU A 5 -38.14 -45.48 15.14
C GLU A 5 -37.60 -44.06 15.39
N ILE A 6 -36.38 -43.98 15.94
CA ILE A 6 -35.70 -42.71 16.19
C ILE A 6 -35.47 -42.03 14.82
N PRO A 7 -35.88 -40.77 14.63
CA PRO A 7 -35.70 -40.07 13.37
C PRO A 7 -34.21 -40.00 13.01
N LYS A 8 -33.88 -40.34 11.76
CA LYS A 8 -32.52 -40.40 11.20
C LYS A 8 -31.76 -39.06 11.27
N ASP A 9 -32.45 -37.97 11.58
CA ASP A 9 -31.89 -36.63 11.78
C ASP A 9 -31.15 -36.47 13.12
N VAL A 10 -31.25 -37.45 14.03
CA VAL A 10 -30.57 -37.43 15.34
C VAL A 10 -29.38 -38.40 15.40
N GLU A 11 -29.05 -39.09 14.30
CA GLU A 11 -27.87 -39.95 14.24
C GLU A 11 -26.59 -39.14 13.99
N LEU A 12 -25.60 -39.34 14.87
CA LEU A 12 -24.27 -38.73 14.73
C LEU A 12 -23.63 -39.14 13.38
N PRO A 13 -22.95 -38.21 12.68
CA PRO A 13 -22.31 -38.52 11.41
C PRO A 13 -21.25 -39.61 11.61
N SER A 14 -21.25 -40.62 10.75
CA SER A 14 -20.22 -41.66 10.79
C SER A 14 -18.83 -41.08 10.53
N SER A 15 -17.78 -41.70 11.06
CA SER A 15 -16.39 -41.23 10.88
C SER A 15 -16.00 -41.05 9.42
N LYS A 16 -16.55 -41.87 8.52
CA LYS A 16 -16.35 -41.75 7.06
C LYS A 16 -16.99 -40.47 6.50
N LYS A 17 -18.17 -40.07 6.99
CA LYS A 17 -18.81 -38.80 6.62
C LYS A 17 -18.00 -37.61 7.14
N LEU A 18 -17.53 -37.66 8.38
CA LEU A 18 -16.67 -36.61 8.96
C LEU A 18 -15.39 -36.40 8.15
N ILE A 19 -14.68 -37.47 7.80
CA ILE A 19 -13.46 -37.37 6.99
C ILE A 19 -13.78 -36.77 5.61
N LYS A 20 -14.87 -37.20 4.97
CA LYS A 20 -15.29 -36.66 3.68
C LYS A 20 -15.57 -35.15 3.75
N SER A 21 -16.27 -34.68 4.78
CA SER A 21 -16.51 -33.24 4.96
C SER A 21 -15.23 -32.46 5.23
N THR A 22 -14.32 -33.00 6.03
CA THR A 22 -13.04 -32.33 6.33
C THR A 22 -12.18 -32.18 5.07
N VAL A 23 -12.14 -33.20 4.21
CA VAL A 23 -11.40 -33.12 2.93
C VAL A 23 -12.00 -32.04 2.02
N ILE A 24 -13.32 -31.98 1.89
CA ILE A 24 -13.98 -30.96 1.08
C ILE A 24 -13.69 -29.56 1.63
N ALA A 25 -13.76 -29.38 2.94
CA ALA A 25 -13.44 -28.11 3.60
C ALA A 25 -11.95 -27.72 3.41
N ALA A 26 -11.04 -28.69 3.48
CA ALA A 26 -9.62 -28.43 3.24
C ALA A 26 -9.37 -27.99 1.78
N VAL A 27 -10.03 -28.63 0.81
CA VAL A 27 -9.92 -28.26 -0.60
C VAL A 27 -10.50 -26.86 -0.84
N SER A 28 -11.67 -26.53 -0.27
CA SER A 28 -12.24 -25.19 -0.42
C SER A 28 -11.35 -24.12 0.22
N ALA A 29 -10.75 -24.41 1.37
CA ALA A 29 -9.79 -23.52 2.02
C ALA A 29 -8.57 -23.24 1.12
N ILE A 30 -8.01 -24.26 0.47
CA ILE A 30 -6.90 -24.09 -0.48
C ILE A 30 -7.31 -23.20 -1.65
N VAL A 31 -8.52 -23.39 -2.20
CA VAL A 31 -9.02 -22.56 -3.31
C VAL A 31 -9.12 -21.08 -2.90
N VAL A 32 -9.68 -20.79 -1.72
CA VAL A 32 -9.78 -19.42 -1.18
C VAL A 32 -8.39 -18.84 -0.92
N LEU A 33 -7.47 -19.65 -0.38
CA LEU A 33 -6.09 -19.23 -0.13
C LEU A 33 -5.42 -18.77 -1.42
N VAL A 34 -5.54 -19.56 -2.49
CA VAL A 34 -4.88 -19.29 -3.77
C VAL A 34 -5.53 -18.13 -4.54
N THR A 35 -6.86 -17.99 -4.46
CA THR A 35 -7.60 -17.00 -5.27
C THR A 35 -7.76 -15.64 -4.58
N TRP A 36 -7.78 -15.59 -3.25
CA TRP A 36 -8.05 -14.36 -2.49
C TRP A 36 -6.90 -13.94 -1.60
N VAL A 37 -6.40 -14.86 -0.76
CA VAL A 37 -5.38 -14.53 0.25
C VAL A 37 -4.02 -14.23 -0.39
N MET A 38 -3.57 -15.09 -1.30
CA MET A 38 -2.27 -14.93 -1.96
C MET A 38 -2.16 -13.63 -2.80
N PRO A 39 -3.15 -13.30 -3.64
CA PRO A 39 -3.12 -12.05 -4.39
C PRO A 39 -3.19 -10.81 -3.49
N ALA A 40 -4.04 -10.82 -2.46
CA ALA A 40 -4.27 -9.64 -1.62
C ALA A 40 -3.12 -9.33 -0.65
N GLU A 41 -2.41 -10.35 -0.15
CA GLU A 41 -1.35 -10.16 0.85
C GLU A 41 0.06 -10.25 0.25
N TYR A 42 0.27 -11.08 -0.78
CA TYR A 42 1.60 -11.37 -1.29
C TYR A 42 1.82 -10.95 -2.74
N ALA A 43 0.83 -10.36 -3.40
CA ALA A 43 0.87 -10.03 -4.83
C ALA A 43 1.11 -11.24 -5.77
N ILE A 44 0.98 -12.46 -5.26
CA ILE A 44 1.16 -13.69 -6.03
C ILE A 44 -0.21 -14.15 -6.50
N ASP A 45 -0.46 -14.08 -7.80
CA ASP A 45 -1.73 -14.49 -8.40
C ASP A 45 -1.52 -15.56 -9.48
N PRO A 46 -1.52 -16.85 -9.10
CA PRO A 46 -1.37 -17.94 -10.07
C PRO A 46 -2.64 -18.14 -10.91
N THR A 47 -3.78 -17.57 -10.50
CA THR A 47 -5.08 -17.75 -11.17
C THR A 47 -5.46 -16.60 -12.09
N GLY A 48 -4.82 -15.44 -11.97
CA GLY A 48 -5.14 -14.21 -12.69
C GLY A 48 -6.39 -13.47 -12.17
N VAL A 49 -7.14 -14.07 -11.24
CA VAL A 49 -8.38 -13.51 -10.68
C VAL A 49 -8.08 -12.28 -9.82
N GLY A 50 -7.00 -12.32 -9.05
CA GLY A 50 -6.57 -11.20 -8.22
C GLY A 50 -6.19 -9.97 -9.03
N LYS A 51 -5.60 -10.13 -10.21
CA LYS A 51 -5.27 -9.00 -11.11
C LYS A 51 -6.53 -8.35 -11.68
N VAL A 52 -7.53 -9.14 -12.05
CA VAL A 52 -8.82 -8.63 -12.59
C VAL A 52 -9.61 -7.90 -11.51
N LEU A 53 -9.63 -8.44 -10.29
CA LEU A 53 -10.31 -7.83 -9.15
C LEU A 53 -9.51 -6.69 -8.49
N GLY A 54 -8.25 -6.50 -8.89
CA GLY A 54 -7.36 -5.48 -8.32
C GLY A 54 -6.77 -5.83 -6.95
N LEU A 55 -6.97 -7.05 -6.46
CA LEU A 55 -6.42 -7.54 -5.18
C LEU A 55 -4.89 -7.59 -5.21
N THR A 56 -4.30 -7.97 -6.35
CA THR A 56 -2.84 -8.04 -6.52
C THR A 56 -2.16 -6.69 -6.28
N LYS A 57 -2.76 -5.59 -6.74
CA LYS A 57 -2.22 -4.23 -6.54
C LYS A 57 -2.18 -3.85 -5.05
N MET A 58 -3.17 -4.28 -4.29
CA MET A 58 -3.19 -4.08 -2.83
C MET A 58 -2.05 -4.87 -2.16
N GLY A 59 -1.81 -6.11 -2.60
CA GLY A 59 -0.68 -6.92 -2.12
C GLY A 59 0.69 -6.32 -2.44
N GLU A 60 0.86 -5.75 -3.64
CA GLU A 60 2.11 -5.09 -4.05
C GLU A 60 2.43 -3.90 -3.13
N ILE A 61 1.43 -3.06 -2.84
CA ILE A 61 1.58 -1.89 -1.95
C ILE A 61 1.91 -2.34 -0.53
N LYS A 62 1.21 -3.36 -0.01
CA LYS A 62 1.50 -3.89 1.33
C LYS A 62 2.91 -4.44 1.42
N GLN A 63 3.35 -5.18 0.40
CA GLN A 63 4.68 -5.76 0.37
C GLN A 63 5.76 -4.69 0.20
N SER A 64 5.53 -3.65 -0.62
CA SER A 64 6.47 -2.54 -0.77
C SER A 64 6.60 -1.72 0.52
N LEU A 65 5.48 -1.43 1.20
CA LEU A 65 5.49 -0.76 2.51
C LEU A 65 6.15 -1.62 3.59
N ALA A 66 5.93 -2.94 3.59
CA ALA A 66 6.58 -3.84 4.53
C ALA A 66 8.09 -3.99 4.26
N ALA A 67 8.51 -3.96 2.99
CA ALA A 67 9.93 -3.95 2.63
C ALA A 67 10.59 -2.62 3.00
N GLU A 68 9.91 -1.49 2.74
CA GLU A 68 10.40 -0.15 3.06
C GLU A 68 10.52 0.08 4.58
N SER A 69 9.62 -0.49 5.38
CA SER A 69 9.67 -0.41 6.84
C SER A 69 10.76 -1.28 7.47
N VAL A 70 11.16 -2.38 6.82
CA VAL A 70 12.25 -3.27 7.28
C VAL A 70 13.62 -2.76 6.84
N ASN A 71 13.71 -2.18 5.64
CA ASN A 71 14.96 -1.63 5.07
C ASN A 71 15.20 -0.16 5.43
N GLY A 72 14.53 0.37 6.46
CA GLY A 72 14.62 1.78 6.87
C GLY A 72 16.03 2.33 6.71
N MET A 73 16.15 3.44 5.97
CA MET A 73 17.39 4.13 5.57
C MET A 73 18.01 3.66 4.24
N GLY A 74 17.50 4.24 3.14
CA GLY A 74 18.25 4.41 1.90
C GLY A 74 17.99 3.35 0.82
N GLU A 75 17.19 3.69 -0.18
CA GLU A 75 17.71 4.04 -1.51
C GLU A 75 16.54 4.46 -2.39
N SER A 76 16.58 5.72 -2.83
CA SER A 76 15.74 6.18 -3.92
C SER A 76 16.22 5.48 -5.20
N SER A 77 15.39 4.62 -5.78
CA SER A 77 15.48 4.25 -7.21
C SER A 77 14.20 3.56 -7.65
N GLN A 78 13.64 3.78 -8.83
CA GLN A 78 13.87 4.74 -9.90
C GLN A 78 12.60 4.53 -10.76
N ILE A 79 11.76 5.55 -10.91
CA ILE A 79 10.66 5.48 -11.89
C ILE A 79 11.29 5.73 -13.26
N PRO A 80 11.07 4.88 -14.29
CA PRO A 80 11.61 5.12 -15.62
C PRO A 80 11.07 6.46 -16.14
N SER A 81 11.98 7.41 -16.30
CA SER A 81 11.72 8.76 -16.79
C SER A 81 11.38 8.68 -18.28
N VAL A 82 10.13 8.94 -18.62
CA VAL A 82 9.71 9.09 -20.02
C VAL A 82 10.06 10.51 -20.43
N THR A 83 11.03 10.60 -21.34
CA THR A 83 11.50 11.81 -22.01
C THR A 83 10.33 12.69 -22.48
N THR A 84 10.33 13.95 -22.06
CA THR A 84 9.75 15.05 -22.85
C THR A 84 10.67 16.25 -22.74
N ALA A 85 11.41 16.47 -23.83
CA ALA A 85 12.15 17.68 -24.09
C ALA A 85 11.18 18.83 -24.38
N ASN A 86 11.28 19.91 -23.61
CA ASN A 86 11.34 21.30 -24.09
C ASN A 86 11.00 22.24 -22.93
N SER A 87 11.98 23.04 -22.51
CA SER A 87 11.88 24.50 -22.52
C SER A 87 13.23 25.09 -22.12
N SER A 88 13.90 25.60 -23.14
CA SER A 88 15.02 26.51 -23.06
C SER A 88 14.61 27.82 -22.38
N VAL A 89 15.30 28.18 -21.29
CA VAL A 89 15.66 29.58 -21.03
C VAL A 89 17.06 29.59 -20.41
N ALA A 90 18.02 30.08 -21.18
CA ALA A 90 19.36 30.41 -20.72
C ALA A 90 19.45 31.90 -20.41
N GLN A 91 20.45 32.25 -19.59
CA GLN A 91 20.90 33.58 -19.14
C GLN A 91 20.10 34.19 -17.96
N ALA A 92 20.70 34.65 -16.85
CA ALA A 92 22.06 35.16 -16.67
C ALA A 92 22.53 35.18 -15.20
N ALA A 93 23.85 34.99 -15.04
CA ALA A 93 24.78 35.64 -14.11
C ALA A 93 24.60 35.54 -12.57
N VAL A 94 25.58 34.86 -11.95
CA VAL A 94 26.10 35.14 -10.60
C VAL A 94 27.17 36.25 -10.70
N PRO A 95 27.37 37.11 -9.68
CA PRO A 95 28.29 36.73 -8.60
C PRO A 95 27.87 37.16 -7.17
N ASP A 96 28.37 36.36 -6.22
CA ASP A 96 28.63 36.57 -4.78
C ASP A 96 28.31 37.94 -4.13
N GLU A 97 27.54 37.92 -3.03
CA GLU A 97 27.99 38.37 -1.71
C GLU A 97 26.98 38.02 -0.59
N SER A 98 27.49 37.30 0.42
CA SER A 98 27.08 37.22 1.83
C SER A 98 25.81 37.97 2.28
N SER A 99 24.71 37.24 2.42
CA SER A 99 23.67 37.51 3.43
C SER A 99 23.08 36.18 3.87
N ASN A 100 23.51 35.72 5.04
CA ASN A 100 22.94 34.57 5.74
C ASN A 100 21.58 34.97 6.36
N THR A 101 20.64 35.38 5.50
CA THR A 101 19.24 35.56 5.84
C THR A 101 18.52 34.31 5.40
N MET A 102 17.96 33.57 6.37
CA MET A 102 16.96 32.53 6.09
C MET A 102 16.03 33.04 4.97
N PRO A 103 15.79 32.27 3.89
CA PRO A 103 14.66 32.59 3.03
C PRO A 103 13.46 32.63 3.98
N ALA A 104 12.83 33.80 4.13
CA ALA A 104 11.55 33.88 4.78
C ALA A 104 10.70 32.82 4.11
N ILE A 105 10.33 31.76 4.83
CA ILE A 105 9.43 30.74 4.29
C ILE A 105 8.13 31.51 4.05
N LYS A 106 7.96 31.97 2.80
CA LYS A 106 6.67 32.45 2.31
C LYS A 106 5.74 31.28 2.58
N LYS A 107 4.62 31.54 3.28
CA LYS A 107 3.59 30.52 3.54
C LYS A 107 3.26 29.83 2.23
N GLU A 108 3.85 28.66 2.03
CA GLU A 108 3.75 27.91 0.79
C GLU A 108 2.70 26.84 1.05
N SER A 109 1.47 27.13 0.62
CA SER A 109 0.41 26.14 0.64
C SER A 109 0.47 25.40 -0.69
N ILE A 110 0.78 24.11 -0.62
CA ILE A 110 0.74 23.23 -1.77
C ILE A 110 -0.51 22.37 -1.70
N SER A 111 -1.15 22.15 -2.85
CA SER A 111 -2.26 21.21 -2.99
C SER A 111 -1.82 20.10 -3.93
N ILE A 112 -1.91 18.86 -3.46
CA ILE A 112 -1.47 17.69 -4.20
C ILE A 112 -2.69 16.80 -4.41
N GLU A 113 -2.99 16.53 -5.68
CA GLU A 113 -4.04 15.58 -6.05
C GLU A 113 -3.43 14.17 -6.14
N LEU A 114 -3.90 13.27 -5.28
CA LEU A 114 -3.52 11.87 -5.29
C LEU A 114 -4.63 11.04 -5.93
N LYS A 115 -4.29 10.33 -7.01
CA LYS A 115 -5.17 9.29 -7.56
C LYS A 115 -5.22 8.08 -6.61
N PRO A 116 -6.25 7.22 -6.71
CA PRO A 116 -6.28 5.98 -5.95
C PRO A 116 -4.99 5.18 -6.17
N ASN A 117 -4.35 4.76 -5.07
CA ASN A 117 -3.07 4.03 -5.04
C ASN A 117 -1.83 4.87 -5.42
N GLN A 118 -1.92 6.20 -5.35
CA GLN A 118 -0.77 7.10 -5.55
C GLN A 118 -0.27 7.62 -4.19
N ALA A 119 1.05 7.70 -4.05
CA ALA A 119 1.72 8.34 -2.92
C ALA A 119 2.54 9.54 -3.38
N THR A 120 2.78 10.48 -2.47
CA THR A 120 3.65 11.64 -2.69
C THR A 120 4.47 11.87 -1.42
N GLU A 121 5.72 12.29 -1.59
CA GLU A 121 6.60 12.67 -0.49
C GLU A 121 6.95 14.15 -0.64
N VAL A 122 6.89 14.90 0.45
CA VAL A 122 7.22 16.33 0.48
C VAL A 122 8.43 16.50 1.40
N LYS A 123 9.58 16.88 0.81
CA LYS A 123 10.81 17.15 1.55
C LYS A 123 11.07 18.64 1.63
N LEU A 124 11.39 19.11 2.82
CA LEU A 124 11.82 20.49 3.04
C LEU A 124 13.31 20.52 3.37
N ALA A 125 14.11 21.10 2.49
CA ALA A 125 15.52 21.35 2.77
C ALA A 125 15.63 22.51 3.77
N MET A 126 16.27 22.26 4.91
CA MET A 126 16.41 23.23 5.99
C MET A 126 17.88 23.41 6.41
N PRO A 127 18.29 24.62 6.84
CA PRO A 127 19.58 24.82 7.48
C PRO A 127 19.70 24.00 8.77
N LYS A 128 20.94 23.69 9.17
CA LYS A 128 21.22 23.05 10.45
C LYS A 128 20.65 23.91 11.60
N ASP A 129 19.96 23.25 12.54
CA ASP A 129 19.30 23.85 13.71
C ASP A 129 18.08 24.75 13.40
N ALA A 130 17.58 24.75 12.16
CA ALA A 130 16.32 25.40 11.80
C ALA A 130 15.11 24.53 12.16
N SER A 131 13.99 25.17 12.52
CA SER A 131 12.72 24.50 12.81
C SER A 131 11.61 25.07 11.92
N VAL A 132 10.68 24.22 11.51
CA VAL A 132 9.50 24.59 10.72
C VAL A 132 8.24 24.09 11.41
N THR A 133 7.15 24.85 11.31
CA THR A 133 5.81 24.40 11.67
C THR A 133 5.02 24.19 10.39
N PHE A 134 4.36 23.04 10.27
CA PHE A 134 3.50 22.72 9.13
C PHE A 134 2.14 22.21 9.62
N ASP A 135 1.11 22.49 8.83
CA ASP A 135 -0.24 21.99 9.01
C ASP A 135 -0.71 21.38 7.69
N TRP A 136 -1.43 20.27 7.75
CA TRP A 136 -1.96 19.62 6.55
C TRP A 136 -3.36 19.05 6.79
N LYS A 137 -4.13 18.91 5.70
CA LYS A 137 -5.48 18.35 5.71
C LYS A 137 -5.74 17.58 4.41
N SER A 138 -6.44 16.46 4.49
CA SER A 138 -6.93 15.71 3.34
C SER A 138 -8.46 15.86 3.18
N SER A 139 -8.94 15.89 1.94
CA SER A 139 -10.37 16.07 1.60
C SER A 139 -11.12 14.77 1.27
N GLY A 140 -10.43 13.61 1.24
CA GLY A 140 -11.00 12.34 0.79
C GLY A 140 -11.25 11.27 1.86
N GLY A 141 -10.73 11.43 3.07
CA GLY A 141 -10.76 10.40 4.13
C GLY A 141 -9.89 9.18 3.80
N GLY A 142 -9.20 8.62 4.80
CA GLY A 142 -8.39 7.40 4.63
C GLY A 142 -7.03 7.59 3.94
N LEU A 143 -6.31 8.68 4.25
CA LEU A 143 -4.93 8.86 3.83
C LEU A 143 -3.98 8.30 4.89
N ASN A 144 -3.16 7.31 4.53
CA ASN A 144 -2.03 6.90 5.36
C ASN A 144 -0.90 7.91 5.17
N TYR A 145 -0.29 8.33 6.27
CA TYR A 145 0.81 9.28 6.27
C TYR A 145 1.85 8.84 7.29
N ASP A 146 3.10 9.21 7.03
CA ASP A 146 4.20 9.00 7.94
C ASP A 146 5.10 10.25 7.91
N THR A 147 5.60 10.67 9.07
CA THR A 147 6.39 11.90 9.21
C THR A 147 7.70 11.58 9.89
N HIS A 148 8.80 11.79 9.16
CA HIS A 148 10.16 11.63 9.65
C HIS A 148 10.95 12.90 9.38
N GLY A 149 11.85 13.25 10.29
CA GLY A 149 12.68 14.46 10.23
C GLY A 149 14.10 14.19 10.70
#